data_AF-A0A937N5R3-F1
#
_entry.id   AF-A0A937N5R3-F1
#
_cell.length_a   1.000
_cell.length_b   1.000
_cell.length_c   1.000
_cell.angle_alpha   90.00
_cell.angle_beta   90.00
_cell.angle_gamma   90.00
#
_symmetry.space_group_name_H-M   'P 1'
#
loop_
_entity.id
_entity.type
_entity.pdbx_description
1 polymer ?
#
loop_
_entity_poly.entity_id
_entity_poly.type
_entity_poly.pdbx_seq_one_letter_code
_entity_poly.pdbx_strand_id
1 'polypeptide(L)'
;MMKTRLMMAALAASLAWVSSLSANPATVAEQAAARHLRAGGCDLARGKHEGVTLDDRLRLRLEHREDGYCRSGEYFSETIDLGEPSPISVRWIEQWTAPQRWKKHSANPIYGPSQSGAWDGWTNGVSVVRNPDGGSYKMFYCGRAGAGIGFAEAAIDLPLVWKENPASPVLRPRKDNWEGNLLNQPRVVKATDQHWRMYYTGWGLKGAGGSNWAFGLAESFDAGLTWKRYGEDPLLERGPPGAPDDGGAFVPEVRRVDDRWMMWYTAMKDNPGKQNIHLCLATSDDGIHWKKCEQNPVLTDDFTKGP
;
A
#
# COMPACT_ATOMS: atom_id res chain seq x y z
N MET A 1 0.40 61.65 36.35
CA MET A 1 -1.03 61.82 36.03
C MET A 1 -1.64 60.44 35.78
N MET A 2 -2.72 60.14 36.50
CA MET A 2 -3.75 59.07 36.37
C MET A 2 -3.30 57.66 35.91
N LYS A 3 -3.27 56.63 36.76
CA LYS A 3 -4.42 55.85 37.32
C LYS A 3 -5.30 55.28 36.20
N THR A 4 -5.52 53.96 36.07
CA THR A 4 -6.45 53.13 36.88
C THR A 4 -6.25 51.65 36.44
N ARG A 5 -5.79 50.70 37.28
CA ARG A 5 -6.51 49.77 38.19
C ARG A 5 -7.59 48.87 37.55
N LEU A 6 -7.45 47.54 37.71
CA LEU A 6 -8.31 46.64 38.52
C LEU A 6 -7.61 45.26 38.61
N MET A 7 -7.12 44.83 39.79
CA MET A 7 -7.76 44.00 40.85
C MET A 7 -7.86 42.50 40.48
N MET A 8 -7.04 41.64 41.13
CA MET A 8 -7.32 40.86 42.36
C MET A 8 -8.31 39.70 42.10
N ALA A 9 -8.07 38.45 42.50
CA ALA A 9 -7.66 38.03 43.84
C ALA A 9 -6.98 36.64 43.85
N ALA A 10 -6.12 36.47 44.85
CA ALA A 10 -5.58 35.21 45.34
C ALA A 10 -6.48 34.64 46.45
N LEU A 11 -6.54 33.31 46.58
CA LEU A 11 -6.82 32.58 47.82
C LEU A 11 -6.09 31.23 47.68
N ALA A 12 -4.94 31.01 48.33
CA ALA A 12 -4.71 30.73 49.75
C ALA A 12 -4.96 29.26 50.15
N ALA A 13 -3.82 28.57 50.30
CA ALA A 13 -3.48 27.41 51.12
C ALA A 13 -4.47 26.88 52.17
N SER A 14 -4.45 25.55 52.37
CA SER A 14 -4.32 24.96 53.70
C SER A 14 -3.87 23.49 53.63
N LEU A 15 -2.85 23.20 54.43
CA LEU A 15 -2.34 21.89 54.81
C LEU A 15 -3.22 21.25 55.91
N ALA A 16 -3.03 19.93 56.08
CA ALA A 16 -3.13 19.14 57.33
C ALA A 16 -4.51 18.61 57.75
N TRP A 17 -4.70 17.40 58.32
CA TRP A 17 -3.80 16.33 58.79
C TRP A 17 -4.65 15.05 59.11
N VAL A 18 -4.01 13.86 59.08
CA VAL A 18 -4.22 12.65 59.94
C VAL A 18 -5.50 11.79 59.73
N SER A 19 -5.50 10.44 59.76
CA SER A 19 -4.67 9.43 60.46
C SER A 19 -4.70 8.05 59.78
N SER A 20 -3.56 7.36 59.94
CA SER A 20 -3.33 5.91 60.10
C SER A 20 -4.25 4.89 59.42
N LEU A 21 -3.64 4.03 58.62
CA LEU A 21 -3.65 2.59 58.89
C LEU A 21 -2.37 1.98 58.29
N SER A 22 -1.48 1.58 59.19
CA SER A 22 -0.37 0.69 58.90
C SER A 22 -0.92 -0.64 58.38
N ALA A 23 -0.69 -0.95 57.12
CA ALA A 23 -0.87 -2.29 56.59
C ALA A 23 0.48 -2.80 56.07
N ASN A 24 1.05 -3.68 56.88
CA ASN A 24 2.07 -4.69 56.62
C ASN A 24 2.51 -4.85 55.14
N PRO A 25 3.82 -4.75 54.79
CA PRO A 25 4.29 -4.96 53.41
C PRO A 25 4.28 -6.42 52.93
N ALA A 26 3.65 -7.34 53.67
CA ALA A 26 3.73 -8.78 53.41
C ALA A 26 2.51 -9.41 52.73
N THR A 27 1.44 -8.68 52.40
CA THR A 27 0.18 -9.31 51.94
C THR A 27 -0.29 -8.97 50.52
N VAL A 28 0.49 -8.24 49.73
CA VAL A 28 0.17 -8.02 48.30
C VAL A 28 1.05 -8.87 47.37
N ALA A 29 2.25 -9.28 47.83
CA ALA A 29 3.14 -10.14 47.05
C ALA A 29 2.76 -11.64 47.09
N GLU A 30 2.00 -12.09 48.11
CA GLU A 30 1.64 -13.51 48.28
C GLU A 30 0.27 -13.90 47.72
N GLN A 31 -0.57 -12.96 47.26
CA GLN A 31 -1.78 -13.30 46.49
C GLN A 31 -1.56 -13.37 44.97
N ALA A 32 -0.37 -12.99 44.48
CA ALA A 32 0.01 -13.15 43.08
C ALA A 32 0.56 -14.55 42.74
N ALA A 33 0.76 -15.41 43.74
CA ALA A 33 1.43 -16.70 43.61
C ALA A 33 0.48 -17.91 43.77
N ALA A 34 -0.72 -17.89 43.18
CA ALA A 34 -1.57 -19.09 43.11
C ALA A 34 -2.65 -19.04 42.01
N ARG A 35 -2.27 -18.76 40.77
CA ARG A 35 -3.01 -19.30 39.61
C ARG A 35 -1.99 -19.80 38.60
N HIS A 36 -1.50 -21.00 38.82
CA HIS A 36 -0.96 -21.81 37.73
C HIS A 36 -1.99 -21.74 36.59
N LEU A 37 -1.65 -21.06 35.51
CA LEU A 37 -2.23 -21.34 34.20
C LEU A 37 -1.97 -22.83 33.97
N ARG A 38 -2.97 -23.68 34.24
CA ARG A 38 -2.94 -25.05 33.71
C ARG A 38 -2.75 -24.88 32.21
N ALA A 39 -1.67 -25.42 31.67
CA ALA A 39 -1.49 -25.48 30.22
C ALA A 39 -2.71 -26.22 29.67
N GLY A 40 -3.59 -25.48 28.98
CA GLY A 40 -4.81 -26.05 28.42
C GLY A 40 -4.45 -27.10 27.39
N GLY A 41 -5.21 -28.19 27.35
CA GLY A 41 -4.98 -29.33 26.46
C GLY A 41 -6.28 -29.79 25.81
N CYS A 42 -6.18 -30.31 24.59
CA CYS A 42 -7.29 -30.90 23.87
C CYS A 42 -6.99 -32.39 23.61
N ASP A 43 -7.83 -33.28 24.14
CA ASP A 43 -7.80 -34.71 23.84
C ASP A 43 -8.76 -34.98 22.69
N LEU A 44 -8.21 -35.00 21.47
CA LEU A 44 -8.95 -35.15 20.22
C LEU A 44 -9.58 -36.54 20.05
N ALA A 45 -9.07 -37.57 20.73
CA ALA A 45 -9.62 -38.93 20.66
C ALA A 45 -10.87 -39.09 21.53
N ARG A 46 -11.03 -38.26 22.57
CA ARG A 46 -12.15 -38.32 23.52
C ARG A 46 -13.09 -37.12 23.45
N GLY A 47 -12.78 -36.10 22.65
CA GLY A 47 -13.54 -34.87 22.55
C GLY A 47 -13.55 -34.03 23.84
N LYS A 48 -12.57 -34.22 24.73
CA LYS A 48 -12.47 -33.50 26.01
C LYS A 48 -11.49 -32.34 25.89
N HIS A 49 -11.91 -31.16 26.35
CA HIS A 49 -11.07 -29.97 26.45
C HIS A 49 -11.01 -29.52 27.91
N GLU A 50 -9.83 -29.13 28.37
CA GLU A 50 -9.64 -28.57 29.72
C GLU A 50 -8.87 -27.25 29.61
N GLY A 51 -9.49 -26.16 30.08
CA GLY A 51 -8.89 -24.82 30.04
C GLY A 51 -8.85 -24.14 28.67
N VAL A 52 -9.67 -24.58 27.70
CA VAL A 52 -9.78 -24.00 26.35
C VAL A 52 -11.22 -23.57 26.08
N THR A 53 -11.41 -22.34 25.57
CA THR A 53 -12.73 -21.79 25.21
C THR A 53 -13.10 -22.21 23.79
N LEU A 54 -14.27 -22.83 23.65
CA LEU A 54 -14.89 -23.16 22.37
C LEU A 54 -16.00 -22.17 22.09
N ASP A 55 -16.25 -21.85 20.81
CA ASP A 55 -17.44 -21.08 20.44
C ASP A 55 -18.67 -21.98 20.22
N ASP A 56 -19.80 -21.35 19.87
CA ASP A 56 -21.10 -22.01 19.66
C ASP A 56 -21.10 -23.06 18.53
N ARG A 57 -19.99 -23.21 17.80
CA ARG A 57 -19.78 -24.20 16.75
C ARG A 57 -18.63 -25.18 17.07
N LEU A 58 -18.22 -25.27 18.34
CA LEU A 58 -17.15 -26.14 18.83
C LEU A 58 -15.76 -25.82 18.25
N ARG A 59 -15.51 -24.55 17.87
CA ARG A 59 -14.22 -24.11 17.31
C ARG A 59 -13.28 -23.63 18.42
N LEU A 60 -12.00 -23.98 18.31
CA LEU A 60 -10.97 -23.58 19.27
C LEU A 60 -10.65 -22.08 19.16
N ARG A 61 -10.81 -21.33 20.26
CA ARG A 61 -10.55 -19.90 20.31
C ARG A 61 -9.43 -19.60 21.32
N LEU A 62 -8.34 -18.99 20.85
CA LEU A 62 -7.27 -18.48 21.71
C LEU A 62 -7.56 -17.02 22.06
N GLU A 63 -7.46 -16.68 23.35
CA GLU A 63 -7.83 -15.36 23.90
C GLU A 63 -6.61 -14.54 24.36
N HIS A 64 -6.79 -13.23 24.30
CA HIS A 64 -5.79 -12.15 24.40
C HIS A 64 -5.26 -11.87 25.82
N ARG A 65 -4.08 -11.24 25.93
CA ARG A 65 -3.60 -10.54 27.15
C ARG A 65 -3.00 -9.16 26.84
N GLU A 66 -3.11 -8.26 27.82
CA GLU A 66 -3.20 -6.79 27.78
C GLU A 66 -2.01 -5.97 27.18
N ASP A 67 -0.99 -6.59 26.59
CA ASP A 67 0.32 -5.93 26.49
C ASP A 67 0.73 -5.46 25.06
N GLY A 68 -0.20 -5.43 24.09
CA GLY A 68 0.03 -4.82 22.76
C GLY A 68 -0.44 -5.64 21.55
N TYR A 69 -0.18 -5.12 20.34
CA TYR A 69 -0.65 -5.72 19.08
C TYR A 69 -0.01 -7.09 18.83
N CYS A 70 -0.82 -8.14 18.86
CA CYS A 70 -0.44 -9.48 18.41
C CYS A 70 -1.28 -9.92 17.21
N ARG A 71 -0.63 -10.58 16.24
CA ARG A 71 -1.27 -11.14 15.03
C ARG A 71 -2.36 -12.12 15.45
N SER A 72 -3.56 -11.96 14.89
CA SER A 72 -4.68 -12.90 15.06
C SER A 72 -5.01 -13.59 13.74
N GLY A 73 -5.52 -14.83 13.82
CA GLY A 73 -5.93 -15.61 12.65
C GLY A 73 -6.81 -16.79 13.05
N GLU A 74 -7.64 -17.24 12.13
CA GLU A 74 -8.43 -18.47 12.23
C GLU A 74 -7.75 -19.54 11.36
N TYR A 75 -7.54 -20.74 11.89
CA TYR A 75 -7.07 -21.89 11.11
C TYR A 75 -8.28 -22.64 10.56
N PHE A 76 -8.36 -22.73 9.23
CA PHE A 76 -9.38 -23.51 8.54
C PHE A 76 -8.68 -24.67 7.85
N SER A 77 -9.10 -25.89 8.18
CA SER A 77 -8.75 -27.10 7.46
C SER A 77 -10.03 -27.92 7.28
N GLU A 78 -10.09 -28.69 6.20
CA GLU A 78 -10.99 -29.84 6.15
C GLU A 78 -10.59 -30.85 7.25
N THR A 79 -11.50 -31.77 7.60
CA THR A 79 -11.18 -32.85 8.55
C THR A 79 -10.01 -33.68 8.03
N ILE A 80 -8.90 -33.69 8.75
CA ILE A 80 -7.73 -34.51 8.43
C ILE A 80 -7.84 -35.82 9.22
N ASP A 81 -7.94 -36.95 8.52
CA ASP A 81 -7.78 -38.27 9.14
C ASP A 81 -6.29 -38.52 9.42
N LEU A 82 -5.95 -38.68 10.70
CA LEU A 82 -4.57 -38.86 11.17
C LEU A 82 -4.17 -40.34 11.25
N GLY A 83 -5.09 -41.26 10.90
CA GLY A 83 -4.85 -42.70 10.94
C GLY A 83 -4.70 -43.25 12.38
N GLU A 84 -3.87 -44.28 12.53
CA GLU A 84 -3.64 -44.95 13.81
C GLU A 84 -3.01 -44.01 14.86
N PRO A 85 -3.32 -44.18 16.16
CA PRO A 85 -2.78 -43.36 17.23
C PRO A 85 -1.26 -43.31 17.21
N SER A 86 -0.70 -42.15 16.88
CA SER A 86 0.74 -41.91 16.82
C SER A 86 1.08 -40.51 17.32
N PRO A 87 2.32 -40.27 17.80
CA PRO A 87 2.76 -38.94 18.18
C PRO A 87 2.73 -37.99 16.98
N ILE A 88 1.97 -36.91 17.09
CA ILE A 88 1.87 -35.88 16.04
C ILE A 88 2.77 -34.71 16.40
N SER A 89 3.52 -34.21 15.42
CA SER A 89 4.22 -32.92 15.51
C SER A 89 3.46 -31.88 14.69
N VAL A 90 3.00 -30.82 15.36
CA VAL A 90 2.40 -29.66 14.69
C VAL A 90 3.51 -28.66 14.39
N ARG A 91 3.80 -28.44 13.10
CA ARG A 91 4.71 -27.39 12.65
C ARG A 91 3.91 -26.18 12.19
N TRP A 92 4.04 -25.07 12.91
CA TRP A 92 3.50 -23.79 12.47
C TRP A 92 4.30 -23.29 11.27
N ILE A 93 3.62 -23.05 10.16
CA ILE A 93 4.15 -22.29 9.03
C ILE A 93 3.50 -20.93 9.11
N GLU A 94 4.32 -19.88 9.21
CA GLU A 94 3.81 -18.52 9.12
C GLU A 94 3.46 -18.22 7.66
N GLN A 95 2.17 -18.22 7.37
CA GLN A 95 1.63 -17.91 6.05
C GLN A 95 0.48 -16.90 6.19
N TRP A 96 0.41 -15.97 5.25
CA TRP A 96 -0.68 -15.00 5.18
C TRP A 96 -1.94 -15.68 4.64
N THR A 97 -2.86 -16.11 5.51
CA THR A 97 -4.04 -16.91 5.13
C THR A 97 -5.37 -16.18 5.20
N ALA A 98 -5.43 -14.96 5.75
CA ALA A 98 -6.66 -14.20 5.82
C ALA A 98 -6.79 -13.28 4.59
N PRO A 99 -7.98 -13.18 3.95
CA PRO A 99 -8.20 -12.08 3.02
C PRO A 99 -8.05 -10.78 3.80
N GLN A 100 -7.13 -9.92 3.36
CA GLN A 100 -7.00 -8.58 3.93
C GLN A 100 -8.34 -7.85 3.75
N ARG A 101 -9.01 -7.54 4.86
CA ARG A 101 -10.27 -6.79 4.83
C ARG A 101 -9.97 -5.31 4.98
N TRP A 102 -10.16 -4.57 3.89
CA TRP A 102 -10.00 -3.12 3.87
C TRP A 102 -11.32 -2.42 4.17
N LYS A 103 -11.31 -1.42 5.06
CA LYS A 103 -12.44 -0.52 5.30
C LYS A 103 -12.08 0.87 4.76
N LYS A 104 -12.99 1.49 4.00
CA LYS A 104 -12.80 2.87 3.53
C LYS A 104 -12.68 3.81 4.74
N HIS A 105 -11.71 4.71 4.69
CA HIS A 105 -11.55 5.74 5.71
C HIS A 105 -12.74 6.72 5.68
N SER A 106 -13.21 7.16 6.85
CA SER A 106 -14.38 8.03 6.98
C SER A 106 -14.17 9.42 6.36
N ALA A 107 -12.93 9.88 6.30
CA ALA A 107 -12.56 11.16 5.68
C ALA A 107 -12.47 11.12 4.14
N ASN A 108 -12.73 9.97 3.49
CA ASN A 108 -12.72 9.91 2.04
C ASN A 108 -13.89 10.71 1.43
N PRO A 109 -13.68 11.45 0.33
CA PRO A 109 -12.41 11.66 -0.37
C PRO A 109 -11.49 12.68 0.34
N ILE A 110 -10.20 12.37 0.43
CA ILE A 110 -9.18 13.26 1.02
C ILE A 110 -8.50 14.20 0.01
N TYR A 111 -8.69 13.94 -1.29
CA TYR A 111 -8.19 14.76 -2.38
C TYR A 111 -9.08 14.56 -3.61
N GLY A 112 -9.30 15.61 -4.40
CA GLY A 112 -10.19 15.57 -5.56
C GLY A 112 -10.51 16.96 -6.12
N PRO A 113 -11.47 17.03 -7.07
CA PRO A 113 -11.76 18.25 -7.83
C PRO A 113 -12.23 19.46 -6.99
N SER A 114 -12.72 19.23 -5.77
CA SER A 114 -13.07 20.32 -4.85
C SER A 114 -11.86 20.93 -4.12
N GLN A 115 -10.71 20.26 -4.16
CA GLN A 115 -9.45 20.64 -3.53
C GLN A 115 -8.37 21.00 -4.55
N SER A 116 -8.64 20.80 -5.85
CA SER A 116 -7.72 21.06 -6.96
C SER A 116 -8.32 22.05 -7.96
N GLY A 117 -7.46 22.85 -8.62
CA GLY A 117 -7.89 24.04 -9.35
C GLY A 117 -7.41 24.11 -10.80
N ALA A 118 -8.35 24.43 -11.70
CA ALA A 118 -8.14 24.89 -13.09
C ALA A 118 -7.78 23.85 -14.18
N TRP A 119 -7.03 22.77 -13.91
CA TRP A 119 -6.58 21.84 -14.98
C TRP A 119 -6.91 20.36 -14.73
N ASP A 120 -7.35 20.02 -13.52
CA ASP A 120 -7.51 18.66 -13.02
C ASP A 120 -8.89 18.41 -12.37
N GLY A 121 -9.96 18.87 -13.03
CA GLY A 121 -11.35 18.65 -12.63
C GLY A 121 -11.78 17.17 -12.49
N TRP A 122 -10.88 16.23 -12.77
CA TRP A 122 -10.94 14.84 -12.34
C TRP A 122 -9.52 14.30 -12.11
N THR A 123 -9.28 13.64 -10.97
CA THR A 123 -7.95 13.09 -10.63
C THR A 123 -7.94 11.55 -10.67
N ASN A 124 -6.86 10.96 -11.19
CA ASN A 124 -6.65 9.51 -11.26
C ASN A 124 -5.15 9.18 -11.27
N GLY A 125 -4.78 7.91 -11.06
CA GLY A 125 -3.41 7.40 -11.18
C GLY A 125 -2.49 8.06 -10.18
N VAL A 126 -2.38 7.50 -8.98
CA VAL A 126 -1.69 8.15 -7.85
C VAL A 126 -0.36 7.47 -7.58
N SER A 127 0.70 8.27 -7.40
CA SER A 127 1.97 7.82 -6.84
C SER A 127 2.41 8.76 -5.73
N VAL A 128 2.60 8.21 -4.52
CA VAL A 128 3.03 8.98 -3.35
C VAL A 128 4.47 8.64 -3.02
N VAL A 129 5.29 9.68 -2.84
CA VAL A 129 6.71 9.57 -2.44
C VAL A 129 6.99 10.54 -1.30
N ARG A 130 7.86 10.14 -0.37
CA ARG A 130 8.31 11.00 0.74
C ARG A 130 9.40 11.95 0.25
N ASN A 131 9.26 13.24 0.56
CA ASN A 131 10.26 14.25 0.25
C ASN A 131 11.59 13.96 0.96
N PRO A 132 12.74 14.41 0.41
CA PRO A 132 14.06 14.14 0.99
C PRO A 132 14.25 14.71 2.40
N ASP A 133 13.59 15.84 2.70
CA ASP A 133 13.57 16.45 4.03
C ASP A 133 12.91 15.57 5.11
N GLY A 134 12.16 14.55 4.69
CA GLY A 134 11.37 13.68 5.55
C GLY A 134 10.15 14.35 6.21
N GLY A 135 9.93 15.64 6.02
CA GLY A 135 8.85 16.39 6.66
C GLY A 135 7.51 16.28 5.93
N SER A 136 7.51 15.78 4.69
CA SER A 136 6.33 15.82 3.82
C SER A 136 6.30 14.72 2.77
N TYR A 137 5.14 14.57 2.14
CA TYR A 137 4.90 13.70 0.99
C TYR A 137 4.57 14.53 -0.26
N LYS A 138 4.97 14.04 -1.43
CA LYS A 138 4.45 14.44 -2.74
C LYS A 138 3.56 13.33 -3.28
N MET A 139 2.36 13.69 -3.71
CA MET A 139 1.44 12.84 -4.47
C MET A 139 1.43 13.32 -5.91
N PHE A 140 1.99 12.54 -6.82
CA PHE A 140 1.83 12.74 -8.26
C PHE A 140 0.54 12.11 -8.73
N TYR A 141 -0.22 12.84 -9.54
CA TYR A 141 -1.51 12.37 -10.05
C TYR A 141 -1.78 12.92 -11.46
N CYS A 142 -2.61 12.21 -12.21
CA CYS A 142 -3.14 12.68 -13.49
C CYS A 142 -4.39 13.53 -13.27
N GLY A 143 -4.47 14.68 -13.95
CA GLY A 143 -5.64 15.56 -13.96
C GLY A 143 -6.37 15.61 -15.31
N ARG A 144 -7.70 15.56 -15.31
CA ARG A 144 -8.54 15.69 -16.51
C ARG A 144 -9.13 17.10 -16.62
N ALA A 145 -9.22 17.58 -17.86
CA ALA A 145 -9.27 19.00 -18.31
C ALA A 145 -7.90 19.62 -18.67
N GLY A 146 -6.97 18.78 -19.17
CA GLY A 146 -5.69 19.19 -19.77
C GLY A 146 -4.64 18.08 -19.83
N ALA A 147 -4.91 16.97 -19.12
CA ALA A 147 -4.36 15.61 -19.23
C ALA A 147 -2.86 15.45 -19.03
N GLY A 148 -2.29 16.33 -18.21
CA GLY A 148 -0.95 16.22 -17.70
C GLY A 148 -0.87 15.47 -16.37
N ILE A 149 0.34 15.39 -15.84
CA ILE A 149 0.62 14.92 -14.49
C ILE A 149 1.03 16.13 -13.67
N GLY A 150 0.41 16.30 -12.51
CA GLY A 150 0.72 17.32 -11.52
C GLY A 150 1.03 16.67 -10.18
N PHE A 151 1.21 17.49 -9.14
CA PHE A 151 1.41 16.98 -7.80
C PHE A 151 0.82 17.87 -6.71
N ALA A 152 0.49 17.22 -5.60
CA ALA A 152 0.06 17.84 -4.35
C ALA A 152 0.99 17.41 -3.21
N GLU A 153 1.01 18.18 -2.14
CA GLU A 153 1.87 17.95 -0.97
C GLU A 153 1.06 17.86 0.31
N ALA A 154 1.51 17.02 1.23
CA ALA A 154 0.96 16.90 2.58
C ALA A 154 2.12 16.80 3.58
N ALA A 155 1.97 17.45 4.74
CA ALA A 155 2.92 17.28 5.84
C ALA A 155 2.82 15.86 6.41
N ILE A 156 3.94 15.32 6.92
CA ILE A 156 4.00 13.94 7.42
C ILE A 156 3.07 13.70 8.62
N ASP A 157 2.86 14.73 9.43
CA ASP A 157 1.99 14.76 10.59
C ASP A 157 0.53 15.10 10.25
N LEU A 158 0.26 15.53 9.01
CA LEU A 158 -1.07 15.82 8.48
C LEU A 158 -1.32 15.11 7.12
N PRO A 159 -1.20 13.77 7.03
CA PRO A 159 -1.18 13.04 5.76
C PRO A 159 -2.53 12.97 5.02
N LEU A 160 -3.58 13.56 5.60
CA LEU A 160 -4.91 13.67 5.00
C LEU A 160 -5.19 15.06 4.40
N VAL A 161 -4.28 16.03 4.62
CA VAL A 161 -4.44 17.42 4.15
C VAL A 161 -3.51 17.65 2.97
N TRP A 162 -4.02 17.43 1.76
CA TRP A 162 -3.28 17.58 0.51
C TRP A 162 -3.51 18.94 -0.12
N LYS A 163 -2.44 19.63 -0.46
CA LYS A 163 -2.48 20.93 -1.16
C LYS A 163 -1.81 20.81 -2.52
N GLU A 164 -2.54 21.15 -3.58
CA GLU A 164 -1.98 21.21 -4.93
C GLU A 164 -0.81 22.20 -4.99
N ASN A 165 0.26 21.79 -5.68
CA ASN A 165 1.40 22.68 -5.93
C ASN A 165 1.13 23.54 -7.19
N PRO A 166 1.34 24.86 -7.15
CA PRO A 166 1.11 25.76 -8.30
C PRO A 166 1.96 25.47 -9.54
N ALA A 167 3.03 24.68 -9.43
CA ALA A 167 3.80 24.22 -10.58
C ALA A 167 3.03 23.18 -11.44
N SER A 168 1.89 22.69 -10.95
CA SER A 168 1.09 21.70 -11.65
C SER A 168 0.35 22.28 -12.88
N PRO A 169 0.22 21.50 -13.98
CA PRO A 169 0.85 20.20 -14.20
C PRO A 169 2.32 20.33 -14.61
N VAL A 170 3.15 19.40 -14.13
CA VAL A 170 4.60 19.33 -14.38
C VAL A 170 4.96 18.54 -15.64
N LEU A 171 4.02 17.77 -16.20
CA LEU A 171 4.19 17.08 -17.48
C LEU A 171 2.89 17.14 -18.28
N ARG A 172 2.96 17.48 -19.58
CA ARG A 172 1.78 17.54 -20.49
C ARG A 172 1.97 16.62 -21.69
N PRO A 173 0.93 15.95 -22.20
CA PRO A 173 1.06 14.97 -23.27
C PRO A 173 1.53 15.59 -24.59
N ARG A 174 2.32 14.83 -25.35
CA ARG A 174 2.66 15.12 -26.75
C ARG A 174 1.64 14.48 -27.69
N LYS A 175 0.85 15.31 -28.37
CA LYS A 175 -0.29 14.87 -29.20
C LYS A 175 0.12 14.18 -30.50
N ASP A 176 1.33 14.47 -30.95
CA ASP A 176 1.91 14.02 -32.21
C ASP A 176 2.61 12.66 -32.11
N ASN A 177 2.67 12.05 -30.92
CA ASN A 177 3.32 10.75 -30.71
C ASN A 177 2.47 9.76 -29.90
N TRP A 178 3.12 8.68 -29.42
CA TRP A 178 2.49 7.60 -28.64
C TRP A 178 1.81 8.06 -27.34
N GLU A 179 2.15 9.24 -26.82
CA GLU A 179 1.51 9.81 -25.62
C GLU A 179 0.06 10.22 -25.92
N GLY A 180 -0.21 10.70 -27.13
CA GLY A 180 -1.53 11.11 -27.59
C GLY A 180 -2.08 12.30 -26.80
N ASN A 181 -3.37 12.25 -26.47
CA ASN A 181 -4.05 13.35 -25.76
C ASN A 181 -4.10 13.15 -24.24
N LEU A 182 -3.49 12.09 -23.71
CA LEU A 182 -3.72 11.68 -22.33
C LEU A 182 -2.49 10.99 -21.73
N LEU A 183 -1.94 11.59 -20.67
CA LEU A 183 -1.04 10.91 -19.74
C LEU A 183 -1.85 10.34 -18.57
N ASN A 184 -1.42 9.21 -18.00
CA ASN A 184 -2.08 8.58 -16.85
C ASN A 184 -1.10 7.67 -16.09
N GLN A 185 -1.52 7.21 -14.90
CA GLN A 185 -0.81 6.23 -14.08
C GLN A 185 0.68 6.57 -13.89
N PRO A 186 1.02 7.78 -13.38
CA PRO A 186 2.38 8.07 -12.99
C PRO A 186 2.82 7.12 -11.88
N ARG A 187 4.04 6.62 -12.00
CA ARG A 187 4.75 5.87 -10.97
C ARG A 187 6.09 6.52 -10.72
N VAL A 188 6.22 7.20 -9.59
CA VAL A 188 7.45 7.89 -9.19
C VAL A 188 8.28 7.00 -8.26
N VAL A 189 9.56 6.86 -8.56
CA VAL A 189 10.55 6.12 -7.77
C VAL A 189 11.80 6.99 -7.60
N LYS A 190 12.35 7.01 -6.39
CA LYS A 190 13.59 7.72 -6.08
C LYS A 190 14.80 6.86 -6.46
N ALA A 191 15.63 7.33 -7.39
CA ALA A 191 16.93 6.71 -7.66
C ALA A 191 17.97 7.20 -6.64
N THR A 192 17.91 8.49 -6.30
CA THR A 192 18.56 9.13 -5.15
C THR A 192 17.60 10.15 -4.54
N ASP A 193 18.03 10.90 -3.52
CA ASP A 193 17.20 11.96 -2.94
C ASP A 193 16.89 13.11 -3.90
N GLN A 194 17.77 13.39 -4.87
CA GLN A 194 17.54 14.43 -5.89
C GLN A 194 17.16 13.88 -7.26
N HIS A 195 17.60 12.67 -7.61
CA HIS A 195 17.31 12.03 -8.90
C HIS A 195 16.11 11.09 -8.80
N TRP A 196 14.99 11.50 -9.37
CA TRP A 196 13.73 10.76 -9.35
C TRP A 196 13.34 10.37 -10.78
N ARG A 197 12.60 9.28 -10.88
CA ARG A 197 12.09 8.73 -12.14
C ARG A 197 10.59 8.56 -12.09
N MET A 198 9.91 9.00 -13.13
CA MET A 198 8.48 8.85 -13.33
C MET A 198 8.25 7.97 -14.55
N TYR A 199 7.73 6.77 -14.32
CA TYR A 199 7.17 5.94 -15.38
C TYR A 199 5.72 6.36 -15.56
N TYR A 200 5.30 6.68 -16.78
CA TYR A 200 3.97 7.22 -17.03
C TYR A 200 3.38 6.62 -18.29
N THR A 201 2.05 6.48 -18.32
CA THR A 201 1.34 5.85 -19.44
C THR A 201 0.72 6.92 -20.34
N GLY A 202 0.83 6.74 -21.65
CA GLY A 202 0.20 7.54 -22.69
C GLY A 202 -0.88 6.76 -23.44
N TRP A 203 -1.81 7.46 -24.08
CA TRP A 203 -2.90 6.85 -24.86
C TRP A 203 -2.94 7.40 -26.29
N GLY A 204 -1.88 7.11 -27.05
CA GLY A 204 -1.72 7.53 -28.43
C GLY A 204 -0.92 6.56 -29.31
N LEU A 205 -0.56 5.37 -28.79
CA LEU A 205 0.18 4.39 -29.57
C LEU A 205 -0.67 3.93 -30.77
N LYS A 206 -0.07 3.97 -31.96
CA LYS A 206 -0.69 3.53 -33.22
C LYS A 206 -0.08 2.20 -33.67
N GLY A 207 -0.88 1.36 -34.32
CA GLY A 207 -0.46 0.06 -34.84
C GLY A 207 -1.67 -0.83 -35.12
N ALA A 208 -1.46 -1.96 -35.82
CA ALA A 208 -2.52 -2.95 -36.02
C ALA A 208 -2.67 -3.82 -34.75
N GLY A 209 -3.91 -3.99 -34.28
CA GLY A 209 -4.24 -4.85 -33.14
C GLY A 209 -3.97 -4.22 -31.76
N GLY A 210 -4.64 -4.72 -30.73
CA GLY A 210 -4.37 -4.39 -29.33
C GLY A 210 -4.67 -2.95 -28.85
N SER A 211 -4.00 -2.58 -27.76
CA SER A 211 -4.21 -1.38 -26.94
C SER A 211 -3.40 -0.17 -27.39
N ASN A 212 -4.02 1.01 -27.41
CA ASN A 212 -3.32 2.28 -27.65
C ASN A 212 -2.50 2.77 -26.44
N TRP A 213 -2.56 2.06 -25.31
CA TRP A 213 -1.79 2.39 -24.13
C TRP A 213 -0.34 1.90 -24.29
N ALA A 214 0.60 2.79 -23.98
CA ALA A 214 2.02 2.52 -23.88
C ALA A 214 2.60 3.37 -22.76
N PHE A 215 3.82 3.09 -22.29
CA PHE A 215 4.43 3.88 -21.23
C PHE A 215 5.82 4.35 -21.58
N GLY A 216 6.24 5.45 -20.95
CA GLY A 216 7.54 6.08 -21.11
C GLY A 216 8.15 6.43 -19.77
N LEU A 217 9.31 7.08 -19.81
CA LEU A 217 10.07 7.52 -18.65
C LEU A 217 10.33 9.03 -18.73
N ALA A 218 10.19 9.71 -17.60
CA ALA A 218 10.72 11.04 -17.36
C ALA A 218 11.61 11.02 -16.11
N GLU A 219 12.63 11.88 -16.10
CA GLU A 219 13.58 12.03 -15.00
C GLU A 219 13.51 13.44 -14.43
N SER A 220 13.72 13.56 -13.13
CA SER A 220 13.83 14.80 -12.38
C SER A 220 15.13 14.77 -11.58
N PHE A 221 15.83 15.90 -11.54
CA PHE A 221 17.08 16.08 -10.77
C PHE A 221 16.93 17.10 -9.64
N ASP A 222 15.68 17.47 -9.33
CA ASP A 222 15.30 18.50 -8.35
C ASP A 222 14.16 17.99 -7.44
N ALA A 223 14.22 16.71 -7.07
CA ALA A 223 13.24 16.06 -6.19
C ALA A 223 11.78 16.18 -6.69
N GLY A 224 11.59 16.03 -8.00
CA GLY A 224 10.28 15.93 -8.64
C GLY A 224 9.62 17.27 -8.97
N LEU A 225 10.35 18.39 -8.92
CA LEU A 225 9.81 19.72 -9.27
C LEU A 225 9.75 19.93 -10.79
N THR A 226 10.79 19.54 -11.52
CA THR A 226 10.84 19.59 -12.99
C THR A 226 11.15 18.22 -13.58
N TRP A 227 10.63 17.97 -14.79
CA TRP A 227 10.70 16.66 -15.44
C TRP A 227 11.16 16.78 -16.89
N LYS A 228 12.13 15.93 -17.26
CA LYS A 228 12.60 15.76 -18.64
C LYS A 228 12.31 14.34 -19.10
N ARG A 229 11.69 14.19 -20.26
CA ARG A 229 11.46 12.88 -20.89
C ARG A 229 12.79 12.23 -21.24
N TYR A 230 12.90 10.93 -20.99
CA TYR A 230 14.11 10.16 -21.31
C TYR A 230 14.25 9.92 -22.82
N GLY A 231 13.14 9.73 -23.54
CA GLY A 231 13.14 9.45 -24.99
C GLY A 231 11.85 9.84 -25.71
N GLU A 232 11.85 9.58 -27.02
CA GLU A 232 10.74 9.88 -27.94
C GLU A 232 9.73 8.74 -28.08
N ASP A 233 10.19 7.49 -27.91
CA ASP A 233 9.40 6.27 -28.07
C ASP A 233 8.93 5.68 -26.73
N PRO A 234 7.95 4.76 -26.74
CA PRO A 234 7.62 3.99 -25.55
C PRO A 234 8.84 3.24 -24.99
N LEU A 235 8.92 3.12 -23.67
CA LEU A 235 10.06 2.50 -22.98
C LEU A 235 10.11 0.97 -23.15
N LEU A 236 8.97 0.34 -23.42
CA LEU A 236 8.86 -1.10 -23.62
C LEU A 236 7.95 -1.39 -24.82
N GLU A 237 8.48 -2.17 -25.76
CA GLU A 237 7.72 -2.66 -26.91
C GLU A 237 6.75 -3.77 -26.51
N ARG A 238 5.71 -3.97 -27.33
CA ARG A 238 4.81 -5.13 -27.21
C ARG A 238 5.56 -6.44 -27.44
N GLY A 239 4.99 -7.55 -26.99
CA GLY A 239 5.52 -8.87 -27.33
C GLY A 239 5.35 -9.21 -28.81
N PRO A 240 6.11 -10.19 -29.34
CA PRO A 240 5.85 -10.75 -30.65
C PRO A 240 4.47 -11.47 -30.68
N PRO A 241 3.87 -11.71 -31.86
CA PRO A 241 2.58 -12.39 -31.96
C PRO A 241 2.51 -13.69 -31.16
N GLY A 242 1.46 -13.86 -30.37
CA GLY A 242 1.24 -14.99 -29.49
C GLY A 242 1.79 -14.82 -28.07
N ALA A 243 2.66 -13.84 -27.83
CA ALA A 243 3.16 -13.50 -26.51
C ALA A 243 2.02 -13.03 -25.57
N PRO A 244 2.22 -13.04 -24.25
CA PRO A 244 1.22 -12.55 -23.31
C PRO A 244 0.84 -11.09 -23.56
N ASP A 245 1.81 -10.25 -23.93
CA ASP A 245 1.65 -8.81 -24.14
C ASP A 245 1.70 -8.38 -25.61
N ASP A 246 1.36 -9.26 -26.55
CA ASP A 246 1.33 -8.97 -27.99
C ASP A 246 0.29 -7.90 -28.37
N GLY A 247 -0.77 -7.77 -27.57
CA GLY A 247 -1.78 -6.73 -27.66
C GLY A 247 -1.47 -5.47 -26.84
N GLY A 248 -0.46 -5.47 -25.96
CA GLY A 248 -0.08 -4.25 -25.24
C GLY A 248 0.70 -4.48 -23.95
N ALA A 249 1.60 -3.53 -23.65
CA ALA A 249 2.35 -3.45 -22.40
C ALA A 249 2.27 -2.02 -21.85
N PHE A 250 1.60 -1.82 -20.72
CA PHE A 250 1.27 -0.50 -20.18
C PHE A 250 1.05 -0.49 -18.67
N VAL A 251 0.89 0.70 -18.08
CA VAL A 251 0.61 0.91 -16.64
C VAL A 251 1.62 0.17 -15.76
N PRO A 252 2.90 0.60 -15.78
CA PRO A 252 3.96 -0.07 -15.04
C PRO A 252 3.92 0.29 -13.54
N GLU A 253 4.07 -0.70 -12.69
CA GLU A 253 4.42 -0.58 -11.28
C GLU A 253 5.90 -0.95 -11.13
N VAL A 254 6.73 0.08 -10.96
CA VAL A 254 8.18 -0.06 -10.83
C VAL A 254 8.61 0.08 -9.37
N ARG A 255 9.51 -0.81 -8.96
CA ARG A 255 10.20 -0.80 -7.66
C ARG A 255 11.68 -1.06 -7.86
N ARG A 256 12.51 -0.46 -6.99
CA ARG A 256 13.87 -0.92 -6.77
C ARG A 256 13.84 -1.90 -5.61
N VAL A 257 14.32 -3.11 -5.84
CA VAL A 257 14.43 -4.18 -4.85
C VAL A 257 15.91 -4.54 -4.81
N ASP A 258 16.56 -4.19 -3.72
CA ASP A 258 18.02 -4.27 -3.56
C ASP A 258 18.77 -3.55 -4.70
N ASP A 259 19.61 -4.29 -5.44
CA ASP A 259 20.38 -3.80 -6.58
C ASP A 259 19.63 -3.88 -7.92
N ARG A 260 18.40 -4.40 -7.95
CA ARG A 260 17.62 -4.62 -9.17
C ARG A 260 16.40 -3.70 -9.26
N TRP A 261 16.01 -3.40 -10.48
CA TRP A 261 14.73 -2.78 -10.80
C TRP A 261 13.74 -3.86 -11.24
N MET A 262 12.56 -3.85 -10.63
CA MET A 262 11.46 -4.75 -10.95
C MET A 262 10.28 -3.94 -11.46
N MET A 263 9.66 -4.41 -12.53
CA MET A 263 8.48 -3.81 -13.13
C MET A 263 7.41 -4.87 -13.34
N TRP A 264 6.32 -4.75 -12.59
CA TRP A 264 5.07 -5.43 -12.95
C TRP A 264 4.31 -4.50 -13.88
N TYR A 265 3.81 -5.02 -15.00
CA TYR A 265 3.09 -4.21 -15.96
C TYR A 265 1.81 -4.91 -16.39
N THR A 266 0.82 -4.10 -16.73
CA THR A 266 -0.42 -4.57 -17.32
C THR A 266 -0.13 -5.01 -18.75
N ALA A 267 -0.38 -6.28 -19.03
CA ALA A 267 -0.23 -6.88 -20.33
C ALA A 267 -1.61 -7.20 -20.92
N MET A 268 -1.76 -6.96 -22.22
CA MET A 268 -2.94 -7.32 -22.98
C MET A 268 -2.55 -8.29 -24.08
N LYS A 269 -3.31 -9.39 -24.21
CA LYS A 269 -3.23 -10.26 -25.38
C LYS A 269 -4.11 -9.74 -26.51
N ASP A 270 -3.61 -9.72 -27.74
CA ASP A 270 -4.40 -9.37 -28.92
C ASP A 270 -5.36 -10.51 -29.26
N ASN A 271 -6.58 -10.41 -28.73
CA ASN A 271 -7.61 -11.43 -28.90
C ASN A 271 -8.91 -10.75 -29.37
N PRO A 272 -9.21 -10.74 -30.68
CA PRO A 272 -10.36 -10.03 -31.22
C PRO A 272 -11.66 -10.41 -30.51
N GLY A 273 -12.37 -9.40 -29.98
CA GLY A 273 -13.64 -9.57 -29.28
C GLY A 273 -13.54 -9.99 -27.81
N LYS A 274 -12.34 -10.14 -27.24
CA LYS A 274 -12.12 -10.43 -25.82
C LYS A 274 -11.01 -9.56 -25.24
N GLN A 275 -11.27 -8.95 -24.08
CA GLN A 275 -10.24 -8.22 -23.35
C GLN A 275 -9.56 -9.17 -22.37
N ASN A 276 -8.32 -9.56 -22.66
CA ASN A 276 -7.51 -10.45 -21.85
C ASN A 276 -6.39 -9.64 -21.20
N ILE A 277 -6.59 -9.20 -19.96
CA ILE A 277 -5.61 -8.44 -19.19
C ILE A 277 -5.02 -9.31 -18.08
N HIS A 278 -3.71 -9.34 -17.97
CA HIS A 278 -2.95 -10.07 -16.97
C HIS A 278 -1.72 -9.25 -16.56
N LEU A 279 -0.98 -9.70 -15.53
CA LEU A 279 0.27 -9.04 -15.13
C LEU A 279 1.47 -9.82 -15.65
N CYS A 280 2.39 -9.07 -16.24
CA CYS A 280 3.71 -9.55 -16.63
C CYS A 280 4.78 -8.87 -15.77
N LEU A 281 5.94 -9.51 -15.67
CA LEU A 281 7.12 -9.03 -14.97
C LEU A 281 8.23 -8.72 -15.98
N ALA A 282 8.96 -7.65 -15.76
CA ALA A 282 10.26 -7.38 -16.37
C ALA A 282 11.26 -6.93 -15.29
N THR A 283 12.54 -7.18 -15.55
CA THR A 283 13.64 -6.80 -14.65
C THR A 283 14.65 -5.93 -15.40
N SER A 284 15.37 -5.09 -14.67
CA SER A 284 16.37 -4.19 -15.21
C SER A 284 17.47 -3.92 -14.18
N ASP A 285 18.68 -3.66 -14.63
CA ASP A 285 19.81 -3.27 -13.77
C ASP A 285 19.86 -1.75 -13.58
N ASP A 286 19.31 -1.00 -14.55
CA ASP A 286 19.39 0.45 -14.59
C ASP A 286 18.03 1.15 -14.58
N GLY A 287 16.92 0.41 -14.60
CA GLY A 287 15.54 0.91 -14.63
C GLY A 287 15.10 1.48 -15.99
N ILE A 288 15.92 1.33 -17.04
CA ILE A 288 15.68 1.88 -18.37
C ILE A 288 15.59 0.75 -19.39
N HIS A 289 16.55 -0.17 -19.37
CA HIS A 289 16.59 -1.32 -20.27
C HIS A 289 15.98 -2.52 -19.58
N TRP A 290 14.83 -2.97 -20.09
CA TRP A 290 14.01 -3.98 -19.43
C TRP A 290 14.07 -5.34 -20.14
N LYS A 291 14.34 -6.40 -19.38
CA LYS A 291 14.23 -7.79 -19.80
C LYS A 291 12.92 -8.39 -19.29
N LYS A 292 12.02 -8.77 -20.20
CA LYS A 292 10.76 -9.46 -19.86
C LYS A 292 11.05 -10.85 -19.27
N CYS A 293 10.28 -11.24 -18.28
CA CYS A 293 10.35 -12.55 -17.64
C CYS A 293 9.87 -13.65 -18.61
N GLU A 294 10.59 -14.77 -18.68
CA GLU A 294 10.25 -15.90 -19.56
C GLU A 294 8.99 -16.64 -19.10
N GLN A 295 8.68 -16.58 -17.80
CA GLN A 295 7.50 -17.19 -17.19
C GLN A 295 6.25 -16.29 -17.25
N ASN A 296 6.28 -15.22 -18.06
CA ASN A 296 5.12 -14.36 -18.23
C ASN A 296 3.94 -15.12 -18.87
N PRO A 297 2.69 -14.86 -18.44
CA PRO A 297 2.31 -13.91 -17.39
C PRO A 297 2.55 -14.45 -15.97
N VAL A 298 2.90 -13.56 -15.03
CA VAL A 298 3.09 -13.92 -13.61
C VAL A 298 1.80 -13.89 -12.80
N LEU A 299 0.73 -13.29 -13.33
CA LEU A 299 -0.64 -13.38 -12.81
C LEU A 299 -1.61 -13.36 -13.99
N THR A 300 -2.37 -14.43 -14.18
CA THR A 300 -3.29 -14.62 -15.31
C THR A 300 -4.62 -13.86 -15.16
N ASP A 301 -5.43 -13.85 -16.22
CA ASP A 301 -6.79 -13.30 -16.25
C ASP A 301 -7.85 -14.26 -15.67
N ASP A 302 -7.48 -15.52 -15.44
CA ASP A 302 -8.28 -16.50 -14.71
C ASP A 302 -7.97 -16.48 -13.21
N PHE A 303 -8.92 -15.97 -12.41
CA PHE A 303 -8.86 -15.94 -10.94
C PHE A 303 -9.69 -17.08 -10.30
N THR A 304 -10.29 -17.96 -11.11
CA THR A 304 -11.20 -19.01 -10.63
C THR A 304 -10.46 -20.24 -10.13
N LYS A 305 -9.23 -20.43 -10.61
CA LYS A 305 -8.27 -21.39 -10.08
C LYS A 305 -7.15 -20.53 -9.52
N GLY A 306 -7.10 -20.41 -8.19
CA GLY A 306 -5.95 -19.79 -7.53
C GLY A 306 -4.64 -20.47 -7.93
N PRO A 307 -3.48 -19.94 -7.49
CA PRO A 307 -2.22 -20.69 -7.63
C PRO A 307 -2.31 -22.10 -7.02
#